data_AF-S5N7F0-F1
#
_entry.id   AF-S5N7F0-F1
#
_cell.length_a   1.000
_cell.length_b   1.000
_cell.length_c   1.000
_cell.angle_alpha   90.00
_cell.angle_beta   90.00
_cell.angle_gamma   90.00
#
_symmetry.space_group_name_H-M   'P 1'
#
loop_
_entity.id
_entity.type
_entity.pdbx_description
1 polymer ?
#
loop_
_entity_poly.entity_id
_entity_poly.type
_entity_poly.pdbx_seq_one_letter_code
_entity_poly.pdbx_strand_id
1 'polypeptide(L)' 'MLNGESMKVYRYRRAVYSAARALLLENARDVDTTEKGDRKADALEVQTDDLWRDVRWAIADIRGTQRLFVELV' A
#
# COMPACT_ATOMS: atom_id res chain seq x y z
N MET A 1 22.27 -10.40 0.31
CA MET A 1 21.97 -9.89 -1.04
C MET A 1 20.97 -10.85 -1.67
N LEU A 2 20.05 -10.38 -2.51
CA LEU A 2 19.11 -11.22 -3.26
C LEU A 2 19.44 -11.04 -4.75
N ASN A 3 19.75 -12.12 -5.46
CA ASN A 3 20.14 -12.08 -6.89
C ASN A 3 21.27 -11.08 -7.22
N GLY A 4 22.23 -10.87 -6.31
CA GLY A 4 23.30 -9.89 -6.48
C GLY A 4 22.91 -8.43 -6.17
N GLU A 5 21.63 -8.14 -5.93
CA GLU A 5 21.17 -6.82 -5.46
C GLU A 5 21.08 -6.76 -3.92
N SER A 6 21.24 -5.55 -3.39
CA SER A 6 20.99 -5.29 -1.96
C SER A 6 19.53 -5.54 -1.61
N MET A 7 19.27 -6.19 -0.47
CA MET A 7 17.91 -6.42 0.04
C MET A 7 17.12 -5.09 0.20
N LYS A 8 17.83 -3.96 0.38
CA LYS A 8 17.22 -2.63 0.43
C LYS A 8 16.54 -2.24 -0.89
N VAL A 9 17.11 -2.62 -2.04
CA VAL A 9 16.55 -2.34 -3.37
C VAL A 9 15.24 -3.10 -3.57
N TYR A 10 15.20 -4.37 -3.17
CA TYR A 10 13.98 -5.18 -3.22
C TYR A 10 12.86 -4.57 -2.36
N ARG A 11 13.18 -4.20 -1.12
CA ARG A 11 12.22 -3.56 -0.19
C ARG A 11 11.72 -2.22 -0.74
N TYR A 12 12.61 -1.43 -1.34
CA TYR A 12 12.25 -0.17 -1.99
C TYR A 12 11.27 -0.37 -3.16
N ARG A 13 11.57 -1.30 -4.09
CA ARG A 13 10.65 -1.59 -5.21
C ARG A 13 9.29 -2.07 -4.72
N ARG A 14 9.25 -2.93 -3.69
CA ARG A 14 8.00 -3.37 -3.06
C ARG A 14 7.21 -2.18 -2.47
N ALA A 15 7.88 -1.25 -1.79
CA ALA A 15 7.27 -0.02 -1.27
C ALA A 15 6.56 0.77 -2.38
N VAL A 16 7.28 1.01 -3.48
CA VAL A 16 6.82 1.82 -4.60
C VAL A 16 5.62 1.17 -5.29
N TYR A 17 5.67 -0.14 -5.53
CA TYR A 17 4.55 -0.85 -6.17
C TYR A 17 3.28 -0.88 -5.30
N SER A 18 3.42 -1.09 -3.99
CA SER A 18 2.28 -1.00 -3.07
C SER A 18 1.68 0.40 -3.04
N ALA A 19 2.52 1.45 -2.99
CA ALA A 19 2.07 2.84 -3.01
C ALA A 19 1.34 3.20 -4.31
N ALA A 20 1.92 2.82 -5.46
CA ALA A 20 1.30 3.06 -6.76
C ALA A 20 -0.07 2.37 -6.87
N ARG A 21 -0.19 1.13 -6.38
CA ARG A 21 -1.46 0.40 -6.38
C ARG A 21 -2.50 1.05 -5.47
N ALA A 22 -2.11 1.53 -4.28
CA ALA A 22 -3.01 2.25 -3.37
C ALA A 22 -3.57 3.51 -4.04
N LEU A 23 -2.69 4.35 -4.60
CA LEU A 23 -3.08 5.59 -5.26
C LEU A 23 -4.03 5.34 -6.45
N LEU A 24 -3.81 4.29 -7.23
CA LEU A 24 -4.70 3.93 -8.34
C LEU A 24 -6.09 3.50 -7.85
N LEU A 25 -6.18 2.76 -6.74
CA LEU A 25 -7.45 2.35 -6.16
C LEU A 25 -8.22 3.53 -5.57
N GLU A 26 -7.55 4.44 -4.89
CA GLU A 26 -8.14 5.68 -4.37
C GLU A 26 -8.68 6.56 -5.51
N ASN A 27 -7.92 6.73 -6.59
CA ASN A 27 -8.38 7.50 -7.75
C ASN A 27 -9.53 6.81 -8.50
N ALA A 28 -9.58 5.48 -8.52
CA ALA A 28 -10.69 4.75 -9.14
C ALA A 28 -12.01 4.94 -8.37
N ARG A 29 -11.95 5.15 -7.04
CA ARG A 29 -13.11 5.48 -6.19
C ARG A 29 -13.74 6.83 -6.56
N ASP A 30 -12.93 7.82 -6.92
CA ASP A 30 -13.41 9.16 -7.30
C ASP A 30 -14.16 9.17 -8.65
N VAL A 31 -14.00 8.14 -9.49
CA VAL A 31 -14.47 8.16 -10.89
C VAL A 31 -15.75 7.36 -11.13
N ASP A 32 -16.07 6.34 -10.32
CA ASP A 32 -17.24 5.46 -10.55
C ASP A 32 -18.24 5.54 -9.37
N THR A 33 -19.34 6.27 -9.58
CA THR A 33 -20.43 6.51 -8.59
C THR A 33 -21.67 5.66 -8.84
N THR A 34 -21.55 4.56 -9.59
CA THR A 34 -22.68 3.65 -9.81
C THR A 34 -22.93 2.79 -8.57
N GLU A 35 -24.15 2.28 -8.36
CA GLU A 35 -24.50 1.41 -7.22
C GLU A 35 -23.62 0.13 -7.14
N LYS A 36 -23.11 -0.30 -8.30
CA LYS A 36 -22.12 -1.38 -8.42
C LYS A 36 -20.69 -0.89 -8.08
N GLY A 37 -20.39 0.36 -8.40
CA GLY A 37 -19.20 1.10 -7.96
C GLY A 37 -19.15 1.22 -6.44
N ASP A 38 -20.25 1.60 -5.79
CA ASP A 38 -20.34 1.77 -4.32
C ASP A 38 -20.03 0.47 -3.57
N ARG A 39 -20.71 -0.64 -3.92
CA ARG A 39 -20.42 -1.96 -3.30
C ARG A 39 -18.99 -2.44 -3.54
N LYS A 40 -18.39 -2.04 -4.66
CA LYS A 40 -16.99 -2.35 -4.97
C LYS A 40 -16.04 -1.41 -4.23
N ALA A 41 -16.43 -0.18 -3.95
CA ALA A 41 -15.68 0.81 -3.19
C ALA A 41 -15.53 0.39 -1.72
N ASP A 42 -16.60 -0.08 -1.07
CA ASP A 42 -16.54 -0.57 0.31
C ASP A 42 -15.57 -1.75 0.47
N ALA A 43 -15.59 -2.69 -0.49
CA ALA A 43 -14.66 -3.82 -0.51
C ALA A 43 -13.20 -3.42 -0.82
N LEU A 44 -12.99 -2.26 -1.44
CA LEU A 44 -11.67 -1.71 -1.76
C LEU A 44 -11.11 -0.85 -0.63
N GLU A 45 -11.94 -0.33 0.28
CA GLU A 45 -11.51 0.49 1.42
C GLU A 45 -10.63 -0.31 2.38
N VAL A 46 -11.07 -1.52 2.75
CA VAL A 46 -10.26 -2.45 3.58
C VAL A 46 -8.93 -2.81 2.91
N GLN A 47 -8.93 -2.97 1.58
CA GLN A 47 -7.69 -3.23 0.82
C GLN A 47 -6.76 -2.00 0.78
N THR A 48 -7.32 -0.79 0.78
CA THR A 48 -6.56 0.46 0.71
C THR A 48 -5.81 0.71 2.01
N ASP A 49 -6.43 0.45 3.16
CA ASP A 49 -5.78 0.58 4.47
C ASP A 49 -4.60 -0.40 4.64
N ASP A 50 -4.78 -1.64 4.20
CA ASP A 50 -3.71 -2.65 4.18
C ASP A 50 -2.54 -2.20 3.29
N LEU A 51 -2.82 -1.60 2.13
CA LEU A 51 -1.79 -1.07 1.24
C LEU A 51 -1.04 0.10 1.86
N TRP A 52 -1.73 1.03 2.53
CA TRP A 52 -1.07 2.14 3.23
C TRP A 52 -0.23 1.66 4.42
N ARG A 53 -0.65 0.60 5.12
CA ARG A 53 0.18 -0.06 6.14
C ARG A 53 1.46 -0.62 5.52
N ASP A 54 1.35 -1.33 4.40
CA ASP A 54 2.49 -1.87 3.68
C ASP A 54 3.46 -0.77 3.21
N VAL A 55 2.95 0.37 2.73
CA VAL A 55 3.76 1.55 2.37
C VAL A 55 4.55 2.06 3.57
N ARG A 56 3.89 2.28 4.72
CA ARG A 56 4.54 2.76 5.95
C ARG A 56 5.63 1.79 6.43
N TRP A 57 5.37 0.48 6.37
CA TRP A 57 6.35 -0.54 6.74
C TRP A 57 7.54 -0.57 5.80
N ALA A 58 7.30 -0.43 4.50
CA ALA A 58 8.38 -0.42 3.53
C ALA A 58 9.25 0.86 3.66
N ILE A 59 8.65 2.01 3.98
CA ILE A 59 9.38 3.24 4.33
C ILE A 59 10.22 3.05 5.60
N ALA A 60 9.66 2.44 6.65
CA ALA A 60 10.39 2.15 7.89
C ALA A 60 11.59 1.22 7.65
N ASP A 61 11.40 0.18 6.84
CA ASP A 61 12.45 -0.75 6.43
C ASP A 61 13.60 -0.07 5.65
N ILE A 62 13.25 0.89 4.77
CA ILE A 62 14.25 1.69 4.02
C ILE A 62 15.05 2.56 4.99
N ARG A 63 14.36 3.21 5.93
CA ARG A 63 14.97 4.08 6.95
C ARG A 63 15.74 3.32 8.03
N GLY A 64 15.56 1.99 8.12
CA GLY A 64 16.11 1.17 9.19
C GLY A 64 15.46 1.43 10.55
N THR A 65 14.25 1.99 10.55
CA THR A 65 13.49 2.32 11.76
C THR A 65 12.47 1.22 12.06
N GLN A 66 12.06 1.08 13.32
CA GLN A 66 11.06 0.09 13.72
C GLN A 66 9.72 0.35 13.01
N ARG A 67 9.07 -0.72 12.54
CA ARG A 67 7.71 -0.66 11.99
C ARG A 67 6.72 -0.32 13.09
N LEU A 68 5.87 0.67 12.85
CA LEU A 68 4.75 0.97 13.74
C LEU A 68 3.57 0.05 13.38
N PHE A 69 3.04 -0.62 14.40
CA PHE A 69 1.81 -1.40 14.33
C PHE A 69 0.71 -0.58 14.99
N VAL A 70 -0.03 0.19 14.20
CA VAL A 70 -1.26 0.84 14.65
C VAL A 70 -2.41 0.04 14.08
N GLU A 71 -3.18 -0.57 14.97
CA GLU A 71 -4.51 -1.09 14.68
C GLU A 71 -5.47 0.08 14.91
N LEU A 72 -6.12 0.58 13.86
CA LEU A 72 -7.17 1.58 14.01
C LEU A 72 -8.43 0.82 14.44
N VAL A 73 -8.85 1.02 15.70
CA VAL A 73 -10.13 0.52 16.26
C VAL A 73 -11.22 1.55 16.02
#